data_AF-A0AAV9IP68-F1
#
_entry.id   AF-A0AAV9IP68-F1
#
_cell.length_a   1.000
_cell.length_b   1.000
_cell.length_c   1.000
_cell.angle_alpha   90.00
_cell.angle_beta   90.00
_cell.angle_gamma   90.00
#
_symmetry.space_group_name_H-M   'P 1'
#
loop_
_entity.id
_entity.type
_entity.pdbx_description
1 polymer ?
#
loop_
_entity_poly.entity_id
_entity_poly.type
_entity_poly.pdbx_seq_one_letter_code
_entity_poly.pdbx_strand_id
1 'polypeptide(L)'
;MGFVVPLSTSSSPRRHLRHHLPSRSHSPRLLSWCSKLRVRLLSVGKTREAWLDAAISEYARRLRSAVDLETCWARDDAQLLSLIRAVPDSERVMLLDGQRGRLYTSERFADALFREWERGGSRLSVVIGGAAGLPRELLTDTEGNRASGGFWQGRQAPLVVSLSPLTFTHQLARLILVEQVYRAWEIRHNTPYHK
;
A
#
# COMPACT_ATOMS: atom_id res chain seq x y z
N MET A 1 -32.42 -62.38 -54.67
CA MET A 1 -32.79 -62.95 -53.36
C MET A 1 -31.50 -63.26 -52.62
N GLY A 2 -31.17 -62.53 -51.55
CA GLY A 2 -29.98 -62.79 -50.73
C GLY A 2 -29.31 -61.56 -50.10
N PHE A 3 -29.59 -61.40 -48.79
CA PHE A 3 -28.76 -60.88 -47.69
C PHE A 3 -27.94 -59.58 -47.79
N VAL A 4 -28.32 -58.59 -46.96
CA VAL A 4 -27.42 -57.75 -46.15
C VAL A 4 -28.11 -57.44 -44.80
N VAL A 5 -27.35 -57.48 -43.71
CA VAL A 5 -27.71 -57.15 -42.30
C VAL A 5 -26.60 -56.19 -41.79
N PRO A 6 -26.69 -55.55 -40.61
CA PRO A 6 -27.58 -54.49 -40.10
C PRO A 6 -26.77 -53.21 -39.75
N LEU A 7 -27.34 -52.24 -39.02
CA LEU A 7 -26.66 -51.61 -37.86
C LEU A 7 -27.66 -50.84 -36.97
N SER A 8 -27.55 -51.09 -35.68
CA SER A 8 -28.39 -50.63 -34.57
C SER A 8 -28.08 -49.19 -34.14
N THR A 9 -29.11 -48.40 -33.83
CA THR A 9 -28.99 -47.12 -33.12
C THR A 9 -29.32 -47.32 -31.64
N SER A 10 -28.36 -47.05 -30.75
CA SER A 10 -28.56 -47.05 -29.30
C SER A 10 -28.58 -45.63 -28.74
N SER A 11 -29.58 -45.37 -27.90
CA SER A 11 -29.87 -44.15 -27.16
C SER A 11 -28.88 -43.85 -26.02
N SER A 12 -28.57 -42.57 -25.80
CA SER A 12 -28.00 -42.08 -24.53
C SER A 12 -28.67 -40.77 -24.09
N PRO A 13 -29.14 -40.65 -22.83
CA PRO A 13 -29.75 -39.42 -22.32
C PRO A 13 -28.70 -38.45 -21.75
N ARG A 14 -28.93 -37.15 -22.01
CA ARG A 14 -28.08 -36.03 -21.55
C ARG A 14 -28.10 -35.92 -20.01
N ARG A 15 -26.94 -36.06 -19.37
CA ARG A 15 -26.72 -35.70 -17.95
C ARG A 15 -26.51 -34.18 -17.84
N HIS A 16 -27.39 -33.50 -17.11
CA HIS A 16 -27.20 -32.13 -16.67
C HIS A 16 -26.09 -32.07 -15.60
N LEU A 17 -24.95 -31.48 -15.95
CA LEU A 17 -23.89 -31.11 -15.01
C LEU A 17 -24.33 -29.88 -14.20
N ARG A 18 -24.74 -30.10 -12.96
CA ARG A 18 -24.87 -29.03 -11.96
C ARG A 18 -23.46 -28.65 -11.51
N HIS A 19 -22.99 -27.47 -11.91
CA HIS A 19 -21.77 -26.88 -11.34
C HIS A 19 -22.04 -26.48 -9.89
N HIS A 20 -21.51 -27.27 -8.95
CA HIS A 20 -21.37 -26.86 -7.56
C HIS A 20 -20.31 -25.74 -7.47
N LEU A 21 -20.76 -24.50 -7.25
CA LEU A 21 -19.88 -23.43 -6.79
C LEU A 21 -19.53 -23.69 -5.31
N PRO A 22 -18.25 -23.77 -4.93
CA PRO A 22 -17.89 -23.86 -3.53
C PRO A 22 -18.14 -22.50 -2.86
N SER A 23 -19.03 -22.49 -1.85
CA SER A 23 -19.24 -21.36 -0.96
C SER A 23 -17.99 -21.13 -0.11
N ARG A 24 -17.15 -20.18 -0.50
CA ARG A 24 -16.05 -19.70 0.34
C ARG A 24 -16.49 -18.44 1.08
N SER A 25 -17.14 -18.61 2.21
CA SER A 25 -17.22 -17.57 3.25
C SER A 25 -15.85 -17.49 3.96
N HIS A 26 -14.90 -16.78 3.36
CA HIS A 26 -13.73 -16.31 4.10
C HIS A 26 -14.12 -14.98 4.75
N SER A 27 -14.70 -15.03 5.93
CA SER A 27 -14.71 -13.87 6.82
C SER A 27 -13.24 -13.53 7.14
N PRO A 28 -12.71 -12.36 6.75
CA PRO A 28 -11.35 -12.00 7.09
C PRO A 28 -11.26 -11.94 8.61
N ARG A 29 -10.38 -12.76 9.19
CA ARG A 29 -10.03 -12.65 10.61
C ARG A 29 -9.62 -11.20 10.84
N LEU A 30 -10.44 -10.46 11.57
CA LEU A 30 -10.06 -9.17 12.12
C LEU A 30 -8.90 -9.46 13.07
N LEU A 31 -7.67 -9.31 12.57
CA LEU A 31 -6.50 -9.27 13.42
C LEU A 31 -6.75 -8.12 14.39
N SER A 32 -7.06 -8.45 15.64
CA SER A 32 -7.20 -7.48 16.71
C SER A 32 -5.81 -6.91 16.96
N TRP A 33 -5.53 -5.76 16.37
CA TRP A 33 -4.32 -5.01 16.63
C TRP A 33 -4.27 -4.71 18.12
N CYS A 34 -3.28 -5.28 18.82
CA CYS A 34 -3.10 -5.06 20.26
C CYS A 34 -2.66 -3.61 20.56
N SER A 35 -2.16 -2.90 19.54
CA SER A 35 -1.74 -1.51 19.59
C SER A 35 -2.38 -0.70 18.47
N LYS A 36 -2.56 0.60 18.69
CA LYS A 36 -2.97 1.56 17.67
C LYS A 36 -1.99 1.53 16.48
N LEU A 37 -2.52 1.66 15.25
CA LEU A 37 -1.68 1.78 14.05
C LEU A 37 -0.92 3.10 14.08
N ARG A 38 0.28 3.14 13.52
CA ARG A 38 1.08 4.35 13.39
C ARG A 38 1.58 4.55 11.98
N VAL A 39 1.48 5.78 11.48
CA VAL A 39 2.11 6.24 10.25
C VAL A 39 2.99 7.42 10.58
N ARG A 40 4.29 7.31 10.27
CA ARG A 40 5.23 8.41 10.38
C ARG A 40 5.58 8.93 9.00
N LEU A 41 5.34 10.22 8.74
CA LEU A 41 5.74 10.87 7.51
C LEU A 41 7.15 11.46 7.66
N LEU A 42 8.11 10.91 6.93
CA LEU A 42 9.48 11.43 6.83
C LEU A 42 9.57 12.23 5.53
N SER A 43 9.66 13.56 5.63
CA SER A 43 9.60 14.41 4.43
C SER A 43 10.53 15.61 4.50
N VAL A 44 11.13 15.97 3.36
CA VAL A 44 11.90 17.21 3.22
C VAL A 44 10.93 18.39 3.15
N GLY A 45 11.13 19.36 4.03
CA GLY A 45 10.36 20.60 4.07
C GLY A 45 8.97 20.45 4.69
N LYS A 46 8.65 21.38 5.60
CA LYS A 46 7.30 21.55 6.15
C LYS A 46 6.33 22.02 5.07
N THR A 47 5.04 21.69 5.23
CA THR A 47 3.97 22.35 4.47
C THR A 47 4.02 23.86 4.75
N ARG A 48 4.00 24.72 3.73
CA ARG A 48 3.99 26.19 3.94
C ARG A 48 2.65 26.82 3.60
N GLU A 49 1.87 26.14 2.77
CA GLU A 49 0.64 26.59 2.19
C GLU A 49 -0.50 26.26 3.16
N ALA A 50 -1.11 27.31 3.74
CA ALA A 50 -2.11 27.16 4.80
C ALA A 50 -3.30 26.25 4.39
N TRP A 51 -3.72 26.31 3.13
CA TRP A 51 -4.81 25.47 2.62
C TRP A 51 -4.44 23.98 2.54
N LEU A 52 -3.18 23.66 2.21
CA LEU A 52 -2.69 22.28 2.21
C LEU A 52 -2.57 21.74 3.63
N ASP A 53 -2.06 22.56 4.54
CA ASP A 53 -1.91 22.19 5.94
C ASP A 53 -3.28 21.94 6.61
N ALA A 54 -4.27 22.79 6.32
CA ALA A 54 -5.65 22.61 6.77
C ALA A 54 -6.27 21.32 6.21
N ALA A 55 -6.08 21.02 4.91
CA ALA A 55 -6.59 19.81 4.29
C ALA A 55 -5.95 18.54 4.88
N ILE A 56 -4.63 18.54 5.11
CA ILE A 56 -3.93 17.43 5.77
C ILE A 56 -4.45 17.25 7.20
N SER A 57 -4.61 18.34 7.93
CA SER A 57 -5.10 18.34 9.31
C SER A 57 -6.51 17.75 9.44
N GLU A 58 -7.39 18.01 8.47
CA GLU A 58 -8.73 17.44 8.45
C GLU A 58 -8.71 15.90 8.33
N TYR A 59 -7.86 15.34 7.47
CA TYR A 59 -7.71 13.89 7.36
C TYR A 59 -6.98 13.28 8.57
N ALA A 60 -5.96 13.96 9.10
CA ALA A 60 -5.30 13.55 10.34
C ALA A 60 -6.29 13.47 11.51
N ARG A 61 -7.19 14.46 11.61
CA ARG A 61 -8.27 14.50 12.61
C ARG A 61 -9.24 13.33 12.46
N ARG A 62 -9.59 12.93 11.24
CA ARG A 62 -10.47 11.78 10.99
C ARG A 62 -9.79 10.45 11.33
N LEU A 63 -8.49 10.34 11.06
CA LEU A 63 -7.68 9.16 11.36
C LEU A 63 -7.39 8.96 12.86
N ARG A 64 -7.46 10.03 13.67
CA ARG A 64 -6.92 10.06 15.05
C ARG A 64 -7.39 8.95 15.99
N SER A 65 -8.56 8.35 15.78
CA SER A 65 -9.06 7.26 16.64
C SER A 65 -8.36 5.93 16.34
N ALA A 66 -7.89 5.75 15.11
CA ALA A 66 -7.42 4.48 14.57
C ALA A 66 -5.92 4.48 14.25
N VAL A 67 -5.43 5.58 13.68
CA VAL A 67 -4.06 5.75 13.22
C VAL A 67 -3.47 6.95 13.93
N ASP A 68 -2.30 6.76 14.51
CA ASP A 68 -1.44 7.82 15.01
C ASP A 68 -0.57 8.34 13.86
N LEU A 69 -0.80 9.59 13.44
CA LEU A 69 -0.08 10.21 12.34
C LEU A 69 1.01 11.14 12.90
N GLU A 70 2.26 10.73 12.74
CA GLU A 70 3.43 11.51 13.12
C GLU A 70 4.05 12.18 11.89
N THR A 71 4.63 13.37 12.07
CA THR A 71 5.40 14.05 11.00
C THR A 71 6.80 14.36 11.48
N CYS A 72 7.79 14.10 10.62
CA CYS A 72 9.18 14.47 10.83
C CYS A 72 9.69 15.21 9.61
N TRP A 73 10.18 16.43 9.85
CA TRP A 73 10.60 17.34 8.79
C TRP A 73 12.11 17.35 8.68
N ALA A 74 12.62 16.85 7.56
CA ALA A 74 14.02 17.01 7.19
C ALA A 74 14.25 18.37 6.54
N ARG A 75 15.39 19.00 6.82
CA ARG A 75 15.83 20.23 6.16
C ARG A 75 16.35 19.97 4.75
N ASP A 76 16.98 18.82 4.56
CA ASP A 76 17.64 18.39 3.34
C ASP A 76 17.66 16.86 3.23
N ASP A 77 18.17 16.35 2.11
CA ASP A 77 18.26 14.92 1.83
C ASP A 77 19.19 14.19 2.82
N ALA A 78 20.27 14.83 3.29
CA ALA A 78 21.19 14.21 4.25
C ALA A 78 20.51 13.96 5.60
N GLN A 79 19.70 14.91 6.06
CA GLN A 79 18.88 14.73 7.25
C GLN A 79 17.78 13.69 7.03
N LEU A 80 17.16 13.66 5.85
CA LEU A 80 16.16 12.64 5.51
C LEU A 80 16.76 11.23 5.61
N LEU A 81 17.93 10.99 5.01
CA LEU A 81 18.65 9.72 5.09
C LEU A 81 18.97 9.34 6.53
N SER A 82 19.38 10.31 7.35
CA SER A 82 19.67 10.08 8.78
C SER A 82 18.41 9.68 9.57
N LEU A 83 17.27 10.33 9.30
CA LEU A 83 15.99 9.96 9.92
C LEU A 83 15.57 8.54 9.53
N ILE A 84 15.75 8.15 8.26
CA ILE A 84 15.40 6.81 7.79
C ILE A 84 16.30 5.75 8.44
N ARG A 85 17.61 6.02 8.58
CA ARG A 85 18.54 5.12 9.30
C ARG A 85 18.16 4.92 10.77
N ALA A 86 17.55 5.93 11.40
CA ALA A 86 17.05 5.83 12.76
C ALA A 86 15.71 5.07 12.88
N VAL A 87 15.05 4.72 11.77
CA VAL A 87 13.84 3.89 11.80
C VAL A 87 14.22 2.47 12.24
N PRO A 88 13.62 1.92 13.31
CA PRO A 88 13.91 0.56 13.77
C PRO A 88 13.70 -0.48 12.66
N ASP A 89 14.53 -1.53 12.61
CA ASP A 89 14.42 -2.56 11.56
C ASP A 89 13.10 -3.36 11.63
N SER A 90 12.44 -3.36 12.79
CA SER A 90 11.11 -3.94 12.99
C SER A 90 9.96 -3.11 12.39
N GLU A 91 10.21 -1.85 12.03
CA GLU A 91 9.23 -0.97 11.42
C GLU A 91 9.36 -0.99 9.89
N ARG A 92 8.22 -1.03 9.20
CA ARG A 92 8.21 -1.02 7.73
C ARG A 92 8.44 0.38 7.19
N VAL A 93 9.05 0.42 6.01
CA VAL A 93 9.27 1.67 5.28
C VAL A 93 8.60 1.58 3.91
N MET A 94 7.90 2.65 3.55
CA MET A 94 7.32 2.87 2.24
C MET A 94 7.96 4.11 1.61
N LEU A 95 8.33 4.02 0.33
CA LEU A 95 8.84 5.13 -0.45
C LEU A 95 7.77 5.62 -1.43
N LEU A 96 7.53 6.93 -1.47
CA LEU A 96 6.75 7.54 -2.55
C LEU A 96 7.67 7.96 -3.70
N ASP A 97 7.59 7.22 -4.81
CA ASP A 97 8.35 7.49 -6.03
C ASP A 97 7.41 7.41 -7.24
N GLY A 98 7.21 8.53 -7.93
CA GLY A 98 6.33 8.61 -9.09
C GLY A 98 6.83 7.84 -10.32
N GLN A 99 8.14 7.61 -10.43
CA GLN A 99 8.80 7.01 -11.60
C GLN A 99 8.96 5.50 -11.47
N ARG A 100 9.33 5.02 -10.29
CA ARG A 100 9.65 3.60 -10.01
C ARG A 100 8.57 2.91 -9.19
N GLY A 101 7.71 3.68 -8.52
CA GLY A 101 6.69 3.13 -7.64
C GLY A 101 5.59 2.41 -8.39
N ARG A 102 5.08 1.35 -7.76
CA ARG A 102 3.92 0.62 -8.28
C ARG A 102 2.66 1.47 -8.11
N LEU A 103 1.83 1.49 -9.16
CA LEU A 103 0.48 2.06 -9.11
C LEU A 103 -0.51 1.07 -8.49
N TYR A 104 -1.43 1.60 -7.70
CA TYR A 104 -2.47 0.83 -7.01
C TYR A 104 -3.86 1.41 -7.30
N THR A 105 -4.88 0.54 -7.33
CA THR A 105 -6.25 0.98 -7.05
C THR A 105 -6.40 1.19 -5.55
N SER A 106 -7.42 1.91 -5.09
CA SER A 106 -7.60 2.16 -3.65
C SER A 106 -7.75 0.88 -2.83
N GLU A 107 -8.43 -0.15 -3.34
CA GLU A 107 -8.58 -1.45 -2.66
C GLU A 107 -7.24 -2.16 -2.54
N ARG A 108 -6.47 -2.21 -3.64
CA ARG A 108 -5.15 -2.85 -3.63
C ARG A 108 -4.15 -2.07 -2.78
N PHE A 109 -4.27 -0.75 -2.72
CA PHE A 109 -3.46 0.09 -1.84
C PHE A 109 -3.80 -0.19 -0.38
N ALA A 110 -5.09 -0.30 -0.03
CA ALA A 110 -5.51 -0.67 1.31
C ALA A 110 -4.92 -2.01 1.73
N ASP A 111 -5.05 -3.04 0.89
CA ASP A 111 -4.46 -4.36 1.17
C ASP A 111 -2.94 -4.32 1.31
N ALA A 112 -2.24 -3.50 0.53
CA ALA A 112 -0.79 -3.32 0.66
C ALA A 112 -0.44 -2.62 1.97
N LEU A 113 -1.14 -1.53 2.32
CA LEU A 113 -0.90 -0.74 3.52
C LEU A 113 -1.08 -1.57 4.79
N PHE A 114 -2.16 -2.35 4.87
CA PHE A 114 -2.42 -3.24 6.02
C PHE A 114 -1.36 -4.35 6.15
N ARG A 115 -0.93 -4.96 5.04
CA ARG A 115 0.17 -5.94 5.08
C ARG A 115 1.48 -5.34 5.59
N GLU A 116 1.78 -4.09 5.22
CA GLU A 116 2.99 -3.42 5.71
C GLU A 116 2.87 -3.08 7.20
N TRP A 117 1.71 -2.63 7.69
CA TRP A 117 1.54 -2.49 9.14
C TRP A 117 1.67 -3.83 9.87
N GLU A 118 1.18 -4.94 9.33
CA GLU A 118 1.22 -6.26 9.98
C GLU A 118 2.68 -6.72 10.11
N ARG A 119 3.45 -6.56 9.03
CA ARG A 119 4.89 -6.86 9.00
C ARG A 119 5.70 -5.93 9.91
N GLY A 120 5.22 -4.69 10.11
CA GLY A 120 5.90 -3.65 10.88
C GLY A 120 5.51 -3.57 12.35
N GLY A 121 4.73 -4.53 12.85
CA GLY A 121 4.21 -4.49 14.22
C GLY A 121 3.41 -3.21 14.49
N SER A 122 2.47 -2.90 13.60
CA SER A 122 1.60 -1.71 13.64
C SER A 122 2.29 -0.38 13.28
N ARG A 123 3.53 -0.42 12.80
CA ARG A 123 4.33 0.79 12.51
C ARG A 123 4.78 0.83 11.05
N LEU A 124 4.52 1.98 10.42
CA LEU A 124 4.93 2.27 9.06
C LEU A 124 5.49 3.69 8.96
N SER A 125 6.71 3.81 8.43
CA SER A 125 7.30 5.09 8.05
C SER A 125 7.16 5.29 6.54
N VAL A 126 6.57 6.39 6.11
CA VAL A 126 6.43 6.76 4.69
C VAL A 126 7.36 7.91 4.36
N VAL A 127 8.18 7.74 3.32
CA VAL A 127 9.21 8.69 2.90
C VAL A 127 8.73 9.47 1.69
N ILE A 128 8.80 10.80 1.78
CA ILE A 128 8.46 11.74 0.71
C ILE A 128 9.66 12.64 0.45
N GLY A 129 10.25 12.53 -0.74
CA GLY A 129 11.40 13.32 -1.15
C GLY A 129 11.13 14.83 -1.27
N GLY A 130 12.21 15.59 -1.51
CA GLY A 130 12.13 17.02 -1.79
C GLY A 130 11.76 17.32 -3.24
N ALA A 131 12.06 18.54 -3.71
CA ALA A 131 11.78 18.96 -5.09
C ALA A 131 12.51 18.10 -6.15
N ALA A 132 13.69 17.55 -5.81
CA ALA A 132 14.47 16.67 -6.69
C ALA A 132 14.02 15.19 -6.65
N GLY A 133 13.01 14.85 -5.84
CA GLY A 133 12.60 13.48 -5.59
C GLY A 133 13.32 12.84 -4.40
N LEU A 134 13.37 11.50 -4.38
CA LEU A 134 14.05 10.74 -3.33
C LEU A 134 15.56 10.67 -3.60
N PRO A 135 16.41 10.66 -2.55
CA PRO A 135 17.84 10.39 -2.68
C PRO A 135 18.08 9.07 -3.43
N ARG A 136 19.04 9.08 -4.36
CA ARG A 136 19.29 7.93 -5.25
C ARG A 136 19.67 6.67 -4.47
N GLU A 137 20.34 6.83 -3.34
CA GLU A 137 20.75 5.77 -2.43
C GLU A 137 19.56 4.98 -1.86
N LEU A 138 18.38 5.59 -1.75
CA LEU A 138 17.17 4.88 -1.31
C LEU A 138 16.60 3.96 -2.39
N LEU A 139 16.94 4.22 -3.66
CA LEU A 139 16.32 3.60 -4.83
C LEU A 139 17.14 2.46 -5.42
N THR A 140 18.42 2.34 -5.03
CA THR A 140 19.32 1.30 -5.53
C THR A 140 18.93 -0.10 -5.06
N ASP A 141 18.28 -0.24 -3.88
CA ASP A 141 18.05 -1.54 -3.21
C ASP A 141 16.59 -1.76 -2.77
N THR A 142 15.66 -1.44 -3.66
CA THR A 142 14.22 -1.57 -3.40
C THR A 142 13.67 -2.94 -3.83
N GLU A 143 12.42 -3.28 -3.48
CA GLU A 143 11.79 -4.54 -3.92
C GLU A 143 11.88 -4.68 -5.46
N GLY A 144 12.73 -5.60 -5.94
CA GLY A 144 12.96 -5.86 -7.37
C GLY A 144 14.39 -5.58 -7.87
N ASN A 145 15.21 -4.88 -7.09
CA ASN A 145 16.63 -4.66 -7.37
C ASN A 145 17.39 -4.82 -6.05
N ARG A 146 17.89 -6.03 -5.75
CA ARG A 146 18.67 -6.28 -4.53
C ARG A 146 20.14 -6.34 -4.90
N ALA A 147 20.89 -5.26 -4.66
CA ALA A 147 22.34 -5.33 -4.69
C ALA A 147 22.86 -5.68 -3.29
N SER A 148 23.94 -6.46 -3.25
CA SER A 148 24.64 -6.76 -2.00
C SER A 148 25.35 -5.48 -1.52
N GLY A 149 24.86 -4.87 -0.45
CA GLY A 149 25.57 -3.78 0.25
C GLY A 149 24.96 -2.39 0.21
N GLY A 150 23.73 -2.22 -0.27
CA GLY A 150 23.13 -0.89 -0.35
C GLY A 150 22.26 -0.47 0.84
N PHE A 151 21.54 0.65 0.72
CA PHE A 151 20.98 1.39 1.87
C PHE A 151 20.07 0.55 2.79
N TRP A 152 19.40 -0.45 2.22
CA TRP A 152 18.47 -1.35 2.92
C TRP A 152 19.11 -2.67 3.39
N GLN A 153 20.44 -2.80 3.35
CA GLN A 153 21.14 -4.01 3.80
C GLN A 153 20.83 -4.32 5.27
N GLY A 154 20.58 -5.60 5.57
CA GLY A 154 20.28 -6.06 6.93
C GLY A 154 18.85 -5.83 7.38
N ARG A 155 18.00 -5.19 6.56
CA ARG A 155 16.58 -4.99 6.84
C ARG A 155 15.70 -5.34 5.65
N GLN A 156 14.41 -5.37 5.90
CA GLN A 156 13.44 -5.67 4.85
C GLN A 156 13.34 -4.51 3.85
N ALA A 157 13.44 -4.80 2.56
CA ALA A 157 13.34 -3.81 1.48
C ALA A 157 12.03 -3.00 1.57
N PRO A 158 12.01 -1.71 1.22
CA PRO A 158 10.83 -0.87 1.34
C PRO A 158 9.82 -1.16 0.22
N LEU A 159 8.55 -0.93 0.53
CA LEU A 159 7.50 -0.89 -0.48
C LEU A 159 7.61 0.42 -1.27
N VAL A 160 7.67 0.37 -2.60
CA VAL A 160 7.73 1.59 -3.44
C VAL A 160 6.39 1.81 -4.13
N VAL A 161 5.79 2.97 -3.88
CA VAL A 161 4.43 3.33 -4.34
C VAL A 161 4.49 4.59 -5.20
N SER A 162 3.77 4.56 -6.32
CA SER A 162 3.47 5.76 -7.11
C SER A 162 2.01 6.15 -6.87
N LEU A 163 1.77 7.43 -6.60
CA LEU A 163 0.42 7.98 -6.42
C LEU A 163 -0.27 8.25 -7.78
N SER A 164 0.51 8.44 -8.84
CA SER A 164 0.01 8.81 -10.17
C SER A 164 1.12 8.67 -11.21
N PRO A 165 0.80 8.43 -12.49
CA PRO A 165 1.73 8.66 -13.59
C PRO A 165 2.18 10.14 -13.71
N LEU A 166 1.44 11.07 -13.11
CA LEU A 166 1.77 12.50 -13.09
C LEU A 166 2.75 12.85 -11.97
N THR A 167 3.49 13.95 -12.17
CA THR A 167 4.37 14.50 -11.14
C THR A 167 3.60 15.46 -10.25
N PHE A 168 3.55 15.17 -8.95
CA PHE A 168 3.00 16.08 -7.94
C PHE A 168 4.11 16.75 -7.15
N THR A 169 3.84 17.97 -6.66
CA THR A 169 4.71 18.57 -5.65
C THR A 169 4.70 17.69 -4.39
N HIS A 170 5.82 17.64 -3.65
CA HIS A 170 5.93 16.85 -2.42
C HIS A 170 4.83 17.19 -1.40
N GLN A 171 4.37 18.44 -1.34
CA GLN A 171 3.28 18.86 -0.46
C GLN A 171 1.91 18.32 -0.90
N LEU A 172 1.63 18.32 -2.21
CA LEU A 172 0.40 17.73 -2.73
C LEU A 172 0.41 16.20 -2.59
N ALA A 173 1.55 15.56 -2.86
CA ALA A 173 1.73 14.13 -2.64
C ALA A 173 1.45 13.74 -1.19
N ARG A 174 1.86 14.57 -0.22
CA ARG A 174 1.56 14.38 1.21
C ARG A 174 0.07 14.41 1.49
N LEU A 175 -0.67 15.40 0.96
CA LEU A 175 -2.12 15.46 1.12
C LEU A 175 -2.80 14.22 0.54
N ILE A 176 -2.45 13.85 -0.70
CA ILE A 176 -3.02 12.67 -1.37
C ILE A 176 -2.72 11.41 -0.56
N LEU A 177 -1.49 11.23 -0.07
CA LEU A 177 -1.13 10.09 0.76
C LEU A 177 -1.99 10.01 2.03
N VAL A 178 -2.13 11.10 2.78
CA VAL A 178 -2.88 11.11 4.04
C VAL A 178 -4.36 10.80 3.79
N GLU A 179 -4.94 11.33 2.70
CA GLU A 179 -6.29 10.95 2.28
C GLU A 179 -6.39 9.48 1.89
N GLN A 180 -5.41 8.93 1.17
CA GLN A 180 -5.41 7.50 0.80
C GLN A 180 -5.21 6.57 2.00
N VAL A 181 -4.48 6.99 3.04
CA VAL A 181 -4.41 6.27 4.33
C VAL A 181 -5.78 6.26 5.01
N TYR A 182 -6.48 7.40 5.04
CA TYR A 182 -7.86 7.47 5.53
C TYR A 182 -8.79 6.57 4.71
N ARG A 183 -8.73 6.65 3.38
CA ARG A 183 -9.53 5.81 2.48
C ARG A 183 -9.27 4.32 2.71
N ALA A 184 -8.01 3.92 2.82
CA ALA A 184 -7.64 2.54 3.11
C ALA A 184 -8.22 2.05 4.44
N TRP A 185 -8.19 2.89 5.47
CA TRP A 185 -8.83 2.59 6.75
C TRP A 185 -10.33 2.34 6.60
N GLU A 186 -11.02 3.25 5.91
CA GLU A 186 -12.46 3.14 5.63
C GLU A 186 -12.77 1.84 4.84
N ILE A 187 -11.91 1.45 3.87
CA ILE A 187 -12.12 0.24 3.03
C ILE A 187 -12.13 -0.98 3.92
N ARG A 188 -11.14 -1.06 4.80
CA ARG A 188 -10.96 -2.22 5.66
C ARG A 188 -12.07 -2.38 6.70
N HIS A 189 -12.67 -1.27 7.13
CA HIS A 189 -13.69 -1.24 8.19
C HIS A 189 -15.11 -1.17 7.64
N ASN A 190 -15.27 -1.28 6.32
CA ASN A 190 -16.55 -1.28 5.62
C ASN A 190 -17.46 -0.11 6.06
N THR A 191 -16.86 1.06 6.28
CA THR A 191 -17.60 2.27 6.62
C THR A 191 -18.27 2.84 5.36
N PRO A 192 -19.38 3.59 5.50
CA PRO A 192 -20.21 4.03 4.36
C PRO A 192 -19.53 4.98 3.35
N TYR A 193 -18.25 5.32 3.55
CA TYR A 193 -17.49 6.27 2.73
C TYR A 193 -17.03 5.68 1.37
N HIS A 194 -17.12 4.36 1.20
CA HIS A 194 -16.93 3.71 -0.12
C HIS A 194 -18.20 3.82 -0.95
N LYS A 195 -18.28 4.88 -1.73
CA LYS A 195 -19.18 4.99 -2.87
C LYS A 195 -18.38 5.34 -4.11
#